data_AF-M7PL37-F1
#
_entry.id   AF-M7PL37-F1
#
_cell.length_a   1.000
_cell.length_b   1.000
_cell.length_c   1.000
_cell.angle_alpha   90.00
_cell.angle_beta   90.00
_cell.angle_gamma   90.00
#
_symmetry.space_group_name_H-M   'P 1'
#
loop_
_entity.id
_entity.type
_entity.pdbx_description
1 polymer ?
#
loop_
_entity_poly.entity_id
_entity_poly.type
_entity_poly.pdbx_seq_one_letter_code
_entity_poly.pdbx_strand_id
1 'polypeptide(L)' 'MASTFEKLKTGALMGSSVGLCAGLVFGTLHLLRYGSGRQGIIRTLSTSMISSAATFGFFMAIGTVIRTETLRKSEN' A
#
# COMPACT_ATOMS: atom_id res chain seq x y z
N MET A 1 22.25 2.72 14.18
CA MET A 1 20.95 2.57 14.86
C MET A 1 19.88 3.37 14.10
N ALA A 2 19.35 2.85 12.99
CA ALA A 2 18.18 3.50 12.39
C ALA A 2 16.94 2.99 13.13
N SER A 3 16.26 3.92 13.81
CA SER A 3 15.07 3.67 14.63
C SER A 3 14.07 2.76 13.91
N THR A 4 13.43 1.84 14.62
CA THR A 4 12.36 0.96 14.10
C THR A 4 11.28 1.73 13.36
N PHE A 5 11.08 3.00 13.75
CA PHE A 5 10.19 3.94 13.09
C PHE A 5 10.62 4.30 11.65
N GLU A 6 11.91 4.46 11.39
CA GLU A 6 12.41 4.73 10.03
C GLU A 6 12.21 3.52 9.12
N LYS A 7 12.41 2.30 9.65
CA LYS A 7 12.13 1.06 8.90
C LYS A 7 10.65 0.86 8.63
N LEU A 8 9.79 1.18 9.61
CA LEU A 8 8.34 1.21 9.43
C LEU A 8 7.96 2.20 8.32
N LYS A 9 8.55 3.40 8.32
CA LYS A 9 8.31 4.44 7.30
C LYS A 9 8.73 3.97 5.90
N THR A 10 9.87 3.30 5.77
CA THR A 10 10.31 2.71 4.50
C THR A 10 9.34 1.64 3.99
N GLY A 11 8.89 0.74 4.87
CA GLY A 11 7.90 -0.29 4.53
C GLY A 11 6.54 0.30 4.12
N ALA A 12 6.09 1.31 4.86
CA ALA A 12 4.87 2.05 4.56
C ALA A 12 4.97 2.77 3.21
N LEU A 13 6.09 3.43 2.90
CA LEU A 13 6.31 4.15 1.64
C LEU A 13 6.35 3.22 0.43
N MET A 14 7.08 2.11 0.51
CA MET A 14 7.11 1.11 -0.57
C MET A 14 5.74 0.44 -0.76
N GLY A 15 5.09 0.05 0.34
CA GLY A 15 3.76 -0.56 0.31
C GLY A 15 2.67 0.37 -0.22
N SER A 16 2.70 1.64 0.17
CA SER A 16 1.74 2.65 -0.31
C SER A 16 1.94 2.96 -1.79
N SER A 17 3.19 3.05 -2.27
CA SER A 17 3.49 3.32 -3.68
C SER A 17 3.00 2.19 -4.60
N VAL A 18 3.28 0.93 -4.23
CA VAL A 18 2.79 -0.22 -5.01
C VAL A 18 1.26 -0.37 -4.89
N GLY A 19 0.68 -0.09 -3.72
CA GLY A 19 -0.78 -0.12 -3.52
C GLY A 19 -1.52 0.95 -4.32
N LEU A 20 -0.92 2.14 -4.47
CA LEU A 20 -1.43 3.20 -5.35
C LEU A 20 -1.40 2.76 -6.82
N CYS A 21 -0.28 2.24 -7.32
CA CYS A 21 -0.16 1.76 -8.69
C CYS A 21 -1.10 0.58 -8.98
N ALA A 22 -1.15 -0.42 -8.10
CA ALA A 22 -2.04 -1.57 -8.24
C ALA A 22 -3.51 -1.15 -8.18
N GLY A 23 -3.87 -0.23 -7.27
CA GLY A 23 -5.22 0.35 -7.19
C GLY A 23 -5.58 1.22 -8.39
N LEU A 24 -4.59 1.84 -9.05
CA LEU A 24 -4.78 2.60 -10.28
C LEU A 24 -5.00 1.66 -11.47
N VAL A 25 -4.21 0.58 -11.58
CA VAL A 25 -4.38 -0.45 -12.62
C VAL A 25 -5.71 -1.17 -12.44
N PHE A 26 -6.00 -1.74 -11.26
CA PHE A 26 -7.28 -2.41 -11.00
C PHE A 26 -8.46 -1.46 -11.08
N GLY A 27 -8.33 -0.22 -10.59
CA GLY A 27 -9.38 0.79 -10.69
C GLY A 27 -9.66 1.20 -12.13
N THR A 28 -8.63 1.34 -12.97
CA THR A 28 -8.77 1.66 -14.40
C THR A 28 -9.34 0.49 -15.19
N LEU A 29 -8.90 -0.74 -14.90
CA LEU A 29 -9.48 -1.96 -15.50
C LEU A 29 -10.94 -2.17 -15.08
N HIS A 30 -11.29 -1.87 -13.83
CA HIS A 30 -12.67 -1.91 -13.33
C HIS A 30 -13.54 -0.88 -14.05
N LEU A 31 -13.04 0.33 -14.28
CA LEU A 31 -13.73 1.38 -15.04
C LEU A 31 -13.91 1.05 -16.52
N LEU A 32 -12.88 0.48 -17.17
CA LEU A 32 -12.93 0.08 -18.58
C LEU A 32 -13.85 -1.12 -18.82
N ARG A 33 -13.92 -2.06 -17.86
CA ARG A 33 -14.67 -3.31 -18.00
C ARG A 33 -16.12 -3.24 -17.51
N TYR A 34 -16.40 -2.45 -16.47
CA TYR A 34 -17.75 -2.31 -15.91
C TYR A 34 -18.42 -0.98 -16.30
N GLY A 35 -17.69 -0.08 -16.97
CA GLY A 35 -18.16 1.24 -17.31
C GLY A 35 -18.15 2.18 -16.10
N SER A 36 -17.71 3.41 -16.32
CA SER A 36 -17.83 4.48 -15.33
C SER A 36 -19.31 4.86 -15.16
N GLY A 37 -20.01 4.13 -14.29
CA GLY A 37 -21.35 4.48 -13.86
C GLY A 37 -21.41 5.89 -13.25
N ARG A 38 -22.63 6.33 -12.93
CA ARG A 38 -23.08 7.65 -12.40
C ARG A 38 -22.23 8.35 -11.31
N GLN A 39 -21.21 7.70 -10.76
CA GLN A 39 -20.32 8.20 -9.70
C GLN A 39 -19.04 8.88 -10.21
N GLY A 40 -18.80 8.89 -11.52
CA GLY A 40 -17.63 9.55 -12.11
C GLY A 40 -16.33 8.75 -11.96
N ILE A 41 -15.50 8.80 -13.00
CA ILE A 41 -14.24 8.07 -13.15
C ILE A 41 -13.31 8.35 -11.97
N ILE A 42 -13.13 9.64 -11.64
CA ILE A 42 -12.14 10.10 -10.66
C ILE A 42 -12.48 9.65 -9.25
N ARG A 43 -13.76 9.63 -8.85
CA ARG A 43 -14.20 9.28 -7.48
C ARG A 43 -14.06 7.78 -7.21
N THR A 44 -14.43 6.96 -8.18
CA THR A 44 -14.32 5.49 -8.08
C THR A 44 -12.85 5.05 -8.13
N LEU A 45 -12.06 5.66 -9.02
CA LEU A 45 -10.64 5.39 -9.16
C LEU A 45 -9.85 5.81 -7.91
N SER A 46 -10.04 7.05 -7.44
CA SER A 46 -9.35 7.57 -6.25
C SER A 46 -9.69 6.76 -4.99
N THR A 47 -10.95 6.34 -4.82
CA THR A 47 -11.35 5.50 -3.68
C THR A 47 -10.66 4.14 -3.72
N SER A 48 -10.57 3.51 -4.90
CA SER A 48 -9.88 2.21 -5.08
C SER A 48 -8.36 2.33 -4.85
N MET A 49 -7.77 3.43 -5.31
CA MET A 49 -6.35 3.75 -5.12
C MET A 49 -6.01 3.99 -3.65
N ILE A 50 -6.80 4.80 -2.94
CA ILE A 50 -6.58 5.11 -1.52
C ILE A 50 -6.80 3.86 -0.67
N SER A 51 -7.87 3.10 -0.92
CA SER A 51 -8.15 1.87 -0.20
C SER A 51 -6.99 0.86 -0.35
N SER A 52 -6.49 0.68 -1.58
CA SER A 52 -5.38 -0.23 -1.86
C SER A 52 -4.07 0.26 -1.22
N ALA A 53 -3.74 1.55 -1.35
CA ALA A 53 -2.56 2.14 -0.74
C ALA A 53 -2.58 2.07 0.80
N ALA A 54 -3.75 2.29 1.41
CA ALA A 54 -3.91 2.18 2.84
C ALA A 54 -3.67 0.75 3.34
N THR A 55 -4.27 -0.27 2.71
CA THR A 55 -4.08 -1.66 3.13
C THR A 55 -2.66 -2.16 2.87
N PHE A 56 -2.11 -1.96 1.68
CA PHE A 56 -0.75 -2.43 1.36
C PHE A 56 0.31 -1.67 2.16
N GLY A 57 0.13 -0.37 2.36
CA GLY A 57 0.99 0.44 3.23
C GLY A 57 0.94 -0.03 4.69
N PHE A 58 -0.25 -0.34 5.22
CA PHE A 58 -0.43 -0.82 6.59
C PHE A 58 0.19 -2.22 6.81
N PHE A 59 -0.08 -3.17 5.91
CA PHE A 59 0.49 -4.52 6.01
C PHE A 59 2.02 -4.51 5.87
N MET A 60 2.57 -3.75 4.91
CA MET A 60 4.02 -3.67 4.77
C MET A 60 4.68 -2.87 5.88
N ALA A 61 4.04 -1.82 6.42
CA ALA A 61 4.56 -1.09 7.58
C ALA A 61 4.77 -2.04 8.78
N ILE A 62 3.75 -2.84 9.12
CA ILE A 62 3.82 -3.81 10.21
C ILE A 62 4.79 -4.95 9.87
N GLY A 63 4.68 -5.51 8.66
CA GLY A 63 5.55 -6.60 8.20
C GLY A 63 7.04 -6.24 8.20
N THR A 64 7.37 -4.97 7.95
CA THR A 64 8.76 -4.49 7.97
C THR A 64 9.30 -4.34 9.38
N VAL A 65 8.45 -4.00 10.36
CA VAL A 65 8.81 -4.01 11.78
C VAL A 65 9.02 -5.44 12.28
N ILE A 66 8.09 -6.35 11.98
CA ILE A 66 8.19 -7.77 12.38
C ILE A 66 9.39 -8.46 11.71
N ARG A 67 9.70 -8.12 10.46
CA ARG A 67 10.93 -8.61 9.82
C ARG A 67 12.19 -8.05 10.51
N THR A 68 12.14 -6.85 11.07
CA THR A 68 13.30 -6.25 11.73
C THR A 68 13.60 -6.88 13.09
N GLU A 69 12.58 -7.25 13.87
CA GLU A 69 12.78 -7.97 15.15
C GLU A 69 13.36 -9.37 14.94
N THR A 70 12.98 -10.10 13.89
CA THR A 70 13.60 -11.41 13.57
C THR A 70 15.07 -11.26 13.15
N LEU A 71 15.41 -10.22 12.38
CA LEU A 71 16.82 -9.94 12.04
C LEU A 71 17.65 -9.52 13.27
N ARG A 72 17.06 -8.80 14.24
CA ARG A 72 17.75 -8.51 15.51
C ARG A 72 17.94 -9.78 16.35
N LYS A 73 16.97 -10.69 16.35
CA LYS A 73 17.05 -11.95 17.11
C LYS A 73 18.07 -12.95 16.56
N SER A 74 18.53 -12.77 15.32
CA SER A 74 19.61 -13.59 14.72
C SER A 74 21.03 -13.03 14.95
N GLU A 75 21.15 -11.87 15.60
CA GLU A 75 22.40 -11.28 16.09
C GLU A 75 22.44 -11.35 17.63
N ASN A 76 22.14 -12.54 18.17
CA ASN A 76 22.45 -12.94 19.54
C ASN A 76 22.50 -14.47 19.62
#